data_AF-A0A1K1KQH9-F1
#
_entry.id   AF-A0A1K1KQH9-F1
#
_cell.length_a   1.000
_cell.length_b   1.000
_cell.length_c   1.000
_cell.angle_alpha   90.00
_cell.angle_beta   90.00
_cell.angle_gamma   90.00
#
_symmetry.space_group_name_H-M   'P 1'
#
loop_
_entity.id
_entity.type
_entity.pdbx_description
1 polymer ?
#
loop_
_entity_poly.entity_id
_entity_poly.type
_entity_poly.pdbx_seq_one_letter_code
_entity_poly.pdbx_strand_id
1 'polypeptide(L)'
;MIQGIDISEWQGHVDFQAVKASGVKFVLVRAGYGRSASQEDRYFAEHYAQAKSAGLQVGAYWYSYAISPADAANEACACLTVLGNRHFDFPIYFDLEEQWQFRQGRSFCDSLVKSFCSVLEQHGCYAGLYISQSPLQTYISPVVAQRYAIWVAEYGSRCNYNGSYGIWQHSSTGSVPGVNGSCDLDYAFIDYAAVINKERPVTRKSSDELANEVLAGQWGNGADRQQRLTAAGYNYPIVQEKVNQLLNRKSVDQVAREVIRGTWGNGSDRINRLRRAGYDPHQIQQRVNQLL
;
A
#
# COMPACT_ATOMS: atom_id res chain seq x y z
N MET A 1 -17.39 9.39 17.28
CA MET A 1 -17.39 7.93 17.06
C MET A 1 -18.07 7.66 15.74
N ILE A 2 -17.39 7.00 14.82
CA ILE A 2 -17.95 6.58 13.52
C ILE A 2 -17.96 5.06 13.45
N GLN A 3 -19.01 4.49 12.89
CA GLN A 3 -19.16 3.05 12.70
C GLN A 3 -18.43 2.60 11.44
N GLY A 4 -17.71 1.50 11.54
CA GLY A 4 -17.03 0.85 10.44
C GLY A 4 -17.13 -0.66 10.53
N ILE A 5 -16.54 -1.30 9.52
CA ILE A 5 -16.34 -2.74 9.45
C ILE A 5 -14.94 -2.99 8.90
N ASP A 6 -14.41 -4.18 9.16
CA ASP A 6 -13.29 -4.73 8.42
C ASP A 6 -13.71 -6.02 7.71
N ILE A 7 -13.18 -6.20 6.50
CA ILE A 7 -13.57 -7.29 5.59
C ILE A 7 -12.36 -7.83 4.83
N SER A 8 -12.55 -9.02 4.28
CA SER A 8 -11.57 -9.75 3.48
C SER A 8 -12.27 -10.63 2.46
N GLU A 9 -11.53 -11.50 1.78
CA GLU A 9 -12.10 -12.51 0.89
C GLU A 9 -13.15 -13.42 1.54
N TRP A 10 -13.16 -13.53 2.87
CA TRP A 10 -14.11 -14.35 3.62
C TRP A 10 -15.55 -13.85 3.49
N GLN A 11 -15.76 -12.55 3.26
CA GLN A 11 -17.08 -11.97 3.02
C GLN A 11 -17.54 -12.12 1.56
N GLY A 12 -16.64 -12.48 0.64
CA GLY A 12 -16.94 -12.63 -0.78
C GLY A 12 -17.43 -11.33 -1.41
N HIS A 13 -18.47 -11.40 -2.24
CA HIS A 13 -19.09 -10.18 -2.79
C HIS A 13 -19.87 -9.41 -1.72
N VAL A 14 -19.71 -8.08 -1.70
CA VAL A 14 -20.32 -7.18 -0.72
C VAL A 14 -21.11 -6.10 -1.44
N ASP A 15 -22.36 -5.86 -1.03
CA ASP A 15 -23.16 -4.72 -1.49
C ASP A 15 -22.82 -3.47 -0.67
N PHE A 16 -21.86 -2.68 -1.17
CA PHE A 16 -21.41 -1.46 -0.47
C PHE A 16 -22.45 -0.34 -0.41
N GLN A 17 -23.48 -0.36 -1.26
CA GLN A 17 -24.59 0.61 -1.16
C GLN A 17 -25.47 0.26 0.03
N ALA A 18 -25.79 -1.02 0.22
CA ALA A 18 -26.48 -1.49 1.42
C ALA A 18 -25.65 -1.24 2.69
N VAL A 19 -24.34 -1.49 2.65
CA VAL A 19 -23.42 -1.18 3.76
C VAL A 19 -23.49 0.31 4.09
N LYS A 20 -23.35 1.20 3.11
CA LYS A 20 -23.44 2.65 3.33
C LYS A 20 -24.79 3.08 3.90
N ALA A 21 -25.88 2.51 3.38
CA ALA A 21 -27.24 2.80 3.82
C ALA A 21 -27.50 2.33 5.27
N SER A 22 -26.79 1.30 5.74
CA SER A 22 -26.88 0.82 7.12
C SER A 22 -26.29 1.79 8.17
N GLY A 23 -25.56 2.82 7.73
CA GLY A 23 -24.95 3.81 8.61
C GLY A 23 -23.43 3.69 8.70
N VAL A 24 -22.84 2.59 8.22
CA VAL A 24 -21.38 2.39 8.11
C VAL A 24 -20.73 3.55 7.34
N LYS A 25 -19.61 4.06 7.86
CA LYS A 25 -18.89 5.22 7.33
C LYS A 25 -17.52 4.86 6.77
N PHE A 26 -16.88 3.82 7.29
CA PHE A 26 -15.58 3.36 6.83
C PHE A 26 -15.50 1.84 6.70
N VAL A 27 -14.57 1.38 5.87
CA VAL A 27 -14.25 -0.03 5.68
C VAL A 27 -12.74 -0.21 5.72
N LEU A 28 -12.23 -1.13 6.53
CA LEU A 28 -10.84 -1.60 6.46
C LEU A 28 -10.80 -2.89 5.64
N VAL A 29 -10.10 -2.89 4.51
CA VAL A 29 -10.07 -4.05 3.60
C VAL A 29 -8.74 -4.77 3.74
N ARG A 30 -8.74 -6.09 3.89
CA ARG A 30 -7.49 -6.86 3.85
C ARG A 30 -6.83 -6.66 2.49
N ALA A 31 -5.63 -6.10 2.46
CA ALA A 31 -4.85 -5.98 1.23
C ALA A 31 -4.23 -7.32 0.84
N GLY A 32 -3.78 -8.07 1.84
CA GLY A 32 -3.15 -9.37 1.63
C GLY A 32 -2.50 -9.85 2.91
N TYR A 33 -1.61 -10.83 2.76
CA TYR A 33 -0.97 -11.48 3.89
C TYR A 33 0.42 -12.03 3.55
N GLY A 34 1.26 -12.20 4.56
CA GLY A 34 2.56 -12.84 4.39
C GLY A 34 3.55 -12.02 3.54
N ARG A 35 4.37 -12.70 2.73
CA ARG A 35 5.65 -12.17 2.25
C ARG A 35 5.67 -11.76 0.78
N SER A 36 4.59 -11.99 0.05
CA SER A 36 4.55 -11.80 -1.40
C SER A 36 3.32 -11.00 -1.82
N ALA A 37 3.51 -10.13 -2.83
CA ALA A 37 2.39 -9.43 -3.46
C ALA A 37 1.41 -10.38 -4.17
N SER A 38 1.84 -11.61 -4.48
CA SER A 38 0.93 -12.66 -4.99
C SER A 38 -0.05 -13.20 -3.94
N GLN A 39 0.16 -12.85 -2.68
CA GLN A 39 -0.75 -13.13 -1.56
C GLN A 39 -1.67 -11.92 -1.31
N GLU A 40 -2.00 -11.19 -2.37
CA GLU A 40 -3.11 -10.24 -2.38
C GLU A 40 -4.41 -10.96 -2.01
N ASP A 41 -5.21 -10.32 -1.17
CA ASP A 41 -6.55 -10.82 -0.87
C ASP A 41 -7.40 -10.80 -2.14
N ARG A 42 -8.04 -11.93 -2.45
CA ARG A 42 -8.76 -12.16 -3.70
C ARG A 42 -9.80 -11.08 -4.04
N TYR A 43 -10.37 -10.42 -3.04
CA TYR A 43 -11.38 -9.38 -3.23
C TYR A 43 -10.86 -7.95 -2.98
N PHE A 44 -9.60 -7.76 -2.61
CA PHE A 44 -9.08 -6.44 -2.22
C PHE A 44 -9.36 -5.34 -3.24
N ALA A 45 -8.98 -5.56 -4.50
CA ALA A 45 -9.17 -4.56 -5.55
C ALA A 45 -10.65 -4.24 -5.82
N GLU A 46 -11.52 -5.26 -5.76
CA GLU A 46 -12.97 -5.13 -5.93
C GLU A 46 -13.58 -4.35 -4.76
N HIS A 47 -13.32 -4.80 -3.52
CA HIS A 47 -13.82 -4.19 -2.29
C HIS A 47 -13.38 -2.74 -2.16
N TYR A 48 -12.10 -2.45 -2.40
CA TYR A 48 -11.60 -1.08 -2.37
C TYR A 48 -12.36 -0.19 -3.36
N ALA A 49 -12.47 -0.61 -4.62
CA ALA A 49 -13.08 0.20 -5.67
C ALA A 49 -14.58 0.44 -5.41
N GLN A 50 -15.30 -0.60 -5.02
CA GLN A 50 -16.73 -0.51 -4.76
C GLN A 50 -17.04 0.29 -3.49
N ALA A 51 -16.27 0.10 -2.41
CA ALA A 51 -16.41 0.89 -1.19
C ALA A 51 -16.18 2.39 -1.44
N LYS A 52 -15.11 2.74 -2.18
CA LYS A 52 -14.84 4.13 -2.58
C LYS A 52 -15.97 4.68 -3.45
N SER A 53 -16.48 3.90 -4.41
CA SER A 53 -17.59 4.32 -5.27
C SER A 53 -18.91 4.52 -4.51
N ALA A 54 -19.12 3.81 -3.40
CA ALA A 54 -20.25 4.01 -2.50
C ALA A 54 -20.06 5.21 -1.55
N GLY A 55 -18.93 5.91 -1.64
CA GLY A 55 -18.61 7.06 -0.79
C GLY A 55 -18.27 6.66 0.65
N LEU A 56 -17.75 5.45 0.87
CA LEU A 56 -17.18 5.02 2.15
C LEU A 56 -15.71 5.48 2.24
N GLN A 57 -15.27 5.80 3.46
CA GLN A 57 -13.86 5.99 3.75
C GLN A 57 -13.17 4.63 3.79
N VAL A 58 -11.97 4.50 3.22
CA VAL A 58 -11.31 3.18 3.10
C VAL A 58 -9.92 3.19 3.72
N GLY A 59 -9.65 2.20 4.55
CA GLY A 59 -8.31 1.80 5.00
C GLY A 59 -7.97 0.40 4.53
N ALA A 60 -6.78 -0.08 4.89
CA ALA A 60 -6.40 -1.46 4.61
C ALA A 60 -5.53 -2.04 5.71
N TYR A 61 -5.40 -3.36 5.71
CA TYR A 61 -4.52 -4.08 6.62
C TYR A 61 -3.78 -5.22 5.93
N TRP A 62 -2.67 -5.64 6.53
CA TRP A 62 -1.84 -6.73 6.03
C TRP A 62 -1.55 -7.73 7.14
N TYR A 63 -2.09 -8.94 7.00
CA TYR A 63 -1.93 -10.01 7.99
C TYR A 63 -0.49 -10.54 7.96
N SER A 64 0.16 -10.52 9.12
CA SER A 64 1.58 -10.83 9.21
C SER A 64 1.88 -12.29 9.52
N TYR A 65 2.84 -12.86 8.78
CA TYR A 65 3.52 -14.10 9.13
C TYR A 65 5.02 -13.86 9.40
N ALA A 66 5.42 -12.61 9.68
CA ALA A 66 6.80 -12.20 9.74
C ALA A 66 7.56 -12.94 10.85
N ILE A 67 8.67 -13.62 10.49
CA ILE A 67 9.56 -14.33 11.43
C ILE A 67 10.73 -13.52 11.95
N SER A 68 10.90 -12.30 11.42
CA SER A 68 11.96 -11.39 11.82
C SER A 68 11.61 -9.95 11.43
N PRO A 69 12.31 -8.94 11.96
CA PRO A 69 12.18 -7.55 11.53
C PRO A 69 12.40 -7.35 10.02
N ALA A 70 13.38 -8.05 9.44
CA ALA A 70 13.64 -8.00 8.00
C ALA A 70 12.48 -8.61 7.19
N ASP A 71 11.85 -9.65 7.73
CA ASP A 71 10.67 -10.26 7.12
C ASP A 71 9.48 -9.29 7.17
N ALA A 72 9.24 -8.64 8.31
CA ALA A 72 8.19 -7.62 8.43
C ALA A 72 8.40 -6.44 7.46
N ALA A 73 9.65 -6.04 7.21
CA ALA A 73 9.96 -5.05 6.18
C ALA A 73 9.63 -5.57 4.75
N ASN A 74 9.88 -6.86 4.47
CA ASN A 74 9.50 -7.48 3.19
C ASN A 74 7.98 -7.56 3.02
N GLU A 75 7.25 -7.91 4.08
CA GLU A 75 5.79 -7.90 4.08
C GLU A 75 5.24 -6.48 3.80
N ALA A 76 5.86 -5.43 4.36
CA ALA A 76 5.48 -4.05 4.07
C ALA A 76 5.73 -3.68 2.58
N CYS A 77 6.84 -4.13 1.99
CA CYS A 77 7.09 -3.96 0.55
C CYS A 77 6.05 -4.69 -0.33
N ALA A 78 5.66 -5.91 0.06
CA ALA A 78 4.60 -6.66 -0.62
C ALA A 78 3.26 -5.92 -0.50
N CYS A 79 2.92 -5.46 0.71
CA CYS A 79 1.74 -4.62 0.97
C CYS A 79 1.72 -3.39 0.05
N LEU A 80 2.78 -2.59 0.03
CA LEU A 80 2.88 -1.40 -0.82
C LEU A 80 2.71 -1.71 -2.32
N THR A 81 3.22 -2.86 -2.77
CA THR A 81 3.04 -3.32 -4.16
C THR A 81 1.55 -3.56 -4.47
N VAL A 82 0.81 -4.20 -3.56
CA VAL A 82 -0.63 -4.47 -3.70
C VAL A 82 -1.46 -3.20 -3.59
N LEU A 83 -1.15 -2.34 -2.61
CA LEU A 83 -1.84 -1.06 -2.42
C LEU A 83 -1.73 -0.19 -3.68
N GLY A 84 -0.55 -0.15 -4.31
CA GLY A 84 -0.27 0.68 -5.47
C GLY A 84 -0.44 2.17 -5.15
N ASN A 85 -0.97 2.94 -6.10
CA ASN A 85 -1.18 4.39 -5.95
C ASN A 85 -2.55 4.77 -5.37
N ARG A 86 -3.26 3.80 -4.77
CA ARG A 86 -4.60 4.02 -4.20
C ARG A 86 -4.54 5.03 -3.05
N HIS A 87 -5.61 5.83 -2.93
CA HIS A 87 -5.77 6.76 -1.82
C HIS A 87 -6.55 6.10 -0.68
N PHE A 88 -6.01 6.21 0.54
CA PHE A 88 -6.64 5.69 1.75
C PHE A 88 -6.99 6.83 2.69
N ASP A 89 -8.17 6.72 3.29
CA ASP A 89 -8.72 7.66 4.26
C ASP A 89 -8.39 7.25 5.70
N PHE A 90 -7.84 6.05 5.87
CA PHE A 90 -7.46 5.43 7.14
C PHE A 90 -6.03 4.90 7.07
N PRO A 91 -5.40 4.63 8.23
CA PRO A 91 -4.07 4.03 8.26
C PRO A 91 -4.02 2.69 7.53
N ILE A 92 -2.82 2.34 7.10
CA ILE A 92 -2.49 0.97 6.69
C ILE A 92 -2.01 0.23 7.94
N TYR A 93 -2.73 -0.81 8.32
CA TYR A 93 -2.48 -1.54 9.56
C TYR A 93 -1.61 -2.77 9.34
N PHE A 94 -0.55 -2.87 10.14
CA PHE A 94 0.15 -4.13 10.39
C PHE A 94 -0.72 -4.99 11.30
N ASP A 95 -1.17 -6.14 10.83
CA ASP A 95 -2.04 -7.04 11.56
C ASP A 95 -1.18 -8.16 12.20
N LEU A 96 -1.04 -8.08 13.53
CA LEU A 96 -0.14 -8.90 14.34
C LEU A 96 -0.94 -9.78 15.32
N GLU A 97 -1.08 -11.07 15.02
CA GLU A 97 -1.92 -12.00 15.78
C GLU A 97 -1.24 -13.32 16.17
N GLU A 98 -0.09 -13.64 15.57
CA GLU A 98 0.48 -14.98 15.72
C GLU A 98 0.99 -15.23 17.14
N GLN A 99 0.45 -16.27 17.76
CA GLN A 99 0.85 -16.68 19.11
C GLN A 99 2.35 -16.97 19.20
N TRP A 100 2.97 -17.45 18.11
CA TRP A 100 4.40 -17.73 18.09
C TRP A 100 5.24 -16.43 18.05
N GLN A 101 4.75 -15.35 17.41
CA GLN A 101 5.38 -14.02 17.45
C GLN A 101 5.34 -13.47 18.87
N PHE A 102 4.19 -13.56 19.54
CA PHE A 102 4.02 -13.12 20.93
C PHE A 102 4.93 -13.87 21.92
N ARG A 103 5.12 -15.18 21.71
CA ARG A 103 6.03 -16.00 22.54
C ARG A 103 7.50 -15.55 22.47
N GLN A 104 7.91 -14.82 21.43
CA GLN A 104 9.26 -14.23 21.37
C GLN A 104 9.44 -13.01 22.29
N GLY A 105 8.33 -12.50 22.84
CA GLY A 105 8.33 -11.42 23.81
C GLY A 105 8.29 -10.02 23.20
N ARG A 106 8.23 -9.03 24.10
CA ARG A 106 7.95 -7.63 23.75
C ARG A 106 8.95 -7.01 22.79
N SER A 107 10.25 -7.22 23.03
CA SER A 107 11.30 -6.64 22.19
C SER A 107 11.19 -7.09 20.73
N PHE A 108 10.85 -8.37 20.54
CA PHE A 108 10.63 -8.93 19.21
C PHE A 108 9.38 -8.32 18.55
N CYS A 109 8.24 -8.31 19.24
CA CYS A 109 7.01 -7.73 18.70
C CYS A 109 7.20 -6.25 18.33
N ASP A 110 7.78 -5.44 19.21
CA ASP A 110 8.14 -4.05 18.94
C ASP A 110 8.99 -3.91 17.65
N SER A 111 9.96 -4.82 17.46
CA SER A 111 10.84 -4.78 16.29
C SER A 111 10.12 -5.13 14.98
N LEU A 112 9.10 -6.01 15.02
CA LEU A 112 8.25 -6.29 13.86
C LEU A 112 7.42 -5.06 13.48
N VAL A 113 6.71 -4.49 14.46
CA VAL A 113 5.84 -3.31 14.26
C VAL A 113 6.65 -2.14 13.70
N LYS A 114 7.79 -1.82 14.32
CA LYS A 114 8.66 -0.73 13.85
C LYS A 114 9.13 -0.96 12.43
N SER A 115 9.51 -2.20 12.08
CA SER A 115 10.06 -2.50 10.76
C SER A 115 9.01 -2.38 9.66
N PHE A 116 7.82 -2.94 9.87
CA PHE A 116 6.71 -2.84 8.92
C PHE A 116 6.25 -1.38 8.76
N CYS A 117 5.93 -0.72 9.88
CA CYS A 117 5.38 0.63 9.85
C CYS A 117 6.38 1.68 9.32
N SER A 118 7.68 1.53 9.61
CA SER A 118 8.68 2.47 9.08
C SER A 118 8.76 2.42 7.55
N VAL A 119 8.64 1.23 6.95
CA VAL A 119 8.63 1.09 5.48
C VAL A 119 7.41 1.77 4.88
N LEU A 120 6.22 1.59 5.49
CA LEU A 120 5.00 2.27 5.07
C LEU A 120 5.13 3.80 5.14
N GLU A 121 5.62 4.34 6.26
CA GLU A 121 5.79 5.79 6.46
C GLU A 121 6.80 6.40 5.48
N GLN A 122 7.90 5.69 5.17
CA GLN A 122 8.86 6.11 4.14
C GLN A 122 8.22 6.24 2.75
N HIS A 123 7.14 5.49 2.49
CA HIS A 123 6.36 5.56 1.25
C HIS A 123 5.15 6.49 1.35
N GLY A 124 5.03 7.24 2.45
CA GLY A 124 3.98 8.25 2.65
C GLY A 124 2.62 7.69 3.07
N CYS A 125 2.57 6.43 3.49
CA CYS A 125 1.39 5.85 4.13
C CYS A 125 1.35 6.26 5.61
N TYR A 126 0.15 6.52 6.12
CA TYR A 126 -0.06 6.62 7.56
C TYR A 126 -0.12 5.20 8.13
N ALA A 127 0.79 4.84 9.05
CA ALA A 127 0.95 3.47 9.51
C ALA A 127 0.26 3.22 10.86
N GLY A 128 -0.31 2.04 11.02
CA GLY A 128 -0.95 1.59 12.26
C GLY A 128 -0.64 0.14 12.60
N LEU A 129 -1.00 -0.24 13.82
CA LEU A 129 -0.95 -1.60 14.34
C LEU A 129 -2.38 -2.06 14.67
N TYR A 130 -2.79 -3.19 14.12
CA TYR A 130 -3.90 -3.98 14.62
C TYR A 130 -3.37 -5.09 15.53
N ILE A 131 -4.02 -5.26 16.68
CA ILE A 131 -3.68 -6.29 17.65
C ILE A 131 -4.80 -6.45 18.69
N SER A 132 -5.02 -7.67 19.20
CA SER A 132 -5.95 -7.89 20.31
C SER A 132 -5.44 -7.26 21.62
N GLN A 133 -6.37 -6.86 22.49
CA GLN A 133 -6.08 -6.04 23.68
C GLN A 133 -5.04 -6.67 24.62
N SER A 134 -5.15 -7.97 24.89
CA SER A 134 -4.25 -8.66 25.84
C SER A 134 -2.81 -8.71 25.32
N PRO A 135 -2.55 -9.12 24.06
CA PRO A 135 -1.23 -8.99 23.45
C PRO A 135 -0.73 -7.55 23.34
N LEU A 136 -1.58 -6.57 23.02
CA LEU A 136 -1.20 -5.16 23.01
C LEU A 136 -0.64 -4.70 24.35
N GLN A 137 -1.31 -5.05 25.46
CA GLN A 137 -0.89 -4.67 26.79
C GLN A 137 0.38 -5.41 27.25
N THR A 138 0.58 -6.63 26.79
CA THR A 138 1.68 -7.50 27.25
C THR A 138 2.94 -7.32 26.41
N TYR A 139 2.80 -7.34 25.08
CA TYR A 139 3.89 -7.53 24.13
C TYR A 139 4.23 -6.29 23.31
N ILE A 140 3.52 -5.18 23.46
CA ILE A 140 3.87 -3.92 22.80
C ILE A 140 4.31 -2.91 23.86
N SER A 141 5.46 -2.26 23.65
CA SER A 141 5.89 -1.21 24.58
C SER A 141 5.02 0.04 24.45
N PRO A 142 4.86 0.84 25.53
CA PRO A 142 4.16 2.12 25.45
C PRO A 142 4.72 3.06 24.39
N VAL A 143 6.05 3.01 24.14
CA VAL A 143 6.71 3.83 23.11
C VAL A 143 6.22 3.46 21.71
N VAL A 144 6.11 2.17 21.40
CA VAL A 144 5.57 1.71 20.11
C VAL A 144 4.07 2.01 20.01
N ALA A 145 3.31 1.72 21.08
CA ALA A 145 1.88 1.95 21.10
C ALA A 145 1.49 3.43 20.94
N GLN A 146 2.32 4.35 21.46
CA GLN A 146 2.09 5.80 21.30
C GLN A 146 2.56 6.35 19.95
N ARG A 147 3.48 5.66 19.26
CA ARG A 147 4.08 6.14 18.01
C ARG A 147 3.18 5.91 16.79
N TYR A 148 2.39 4.84 16.79
CA TYR A 148 1.57 4.43 15.64
C TYR A 148 0.08 4.49 15.95
N ALA A 149 -0.75 4.55 14.90
CA ALA A 149 -2.18 4.40 15.07
C ALA A 149 -2.50 3.01 15.63
N ILE A 150 -3.32 2.94 16.69
CA ILE A 150 -3.76 1.66 17.26
C ILE A 150 -5.20 1.36 16.84
N TRP A 151 -5.38 0.17 16.27
CA TRP A 151 -6.65 -0.50 16.09
C TRP A 151 -6.67 -1.72 17.03
N VAL A 152 -7.45 -1.64 18.09
CA VAL A 152 -7.46 -2.67 19.14
C VAL A 152 -8.67 -3.57 19.01
N ALA A 153 -8.48 -4.88 19.08
CA ALA A 153 -9.57 -5.84 19.17
C ALA A 153 -9.86 -6.24 20.62
N GLU A 154 -11.11 -6.02 21.04
CA GLU A 154 -11.65 -6.54 22.31
C GLU A 154 -13.16 -6.67 22.22
N TYR A 155 -13.66 -7.90 22.12
CA TYR A 155 -15.09 -8.12 21.90
C TYR A 155 -15.88 -7.93 23.19
N GLY A 156 -16.87 -7.02 23.14
CA GLY A 156 -17.70 -6.72 24.29
C GLY A 156 -18.32 -5.32 24.23
N SER A 157 -18.92 -4.90 25.33
CA SER A 157 -19.59 -3.60 25.44
C SER A 157 -18.65 -2.44 25.77
N ARG A 158 -17.37 -2.71 26.04
CA ARG A 158 -16.33 -1.69 26.26
C ARG A 158 -14.94 -2.28 25.97
N CYS A 159 -14.00 -1.41 25.58
CA CYS A 159 -12.58 -1.74 25.56
C CYS A 159 -11.94 -1.42 26.91
N ASN A 160 -11.21 -2.37 27.50
CA ASN A 160 -10.47 -2.25 28.76
C ASN A 160 -8.98 -1.89 28.52
N TYR A 161 -8.57 -1.59 27.29
CA TYR A 161 -7.24 -1.02 27.02
C TYR A 161 -7.17 0.43 27.53
N ASN A 162 -6.25 0.69 28.47
CA ASN A 162 -6.07 2.02 29.07
C ASN A 162 -5.16 2.96 28.25
N GLY A 163 -4.51 2.46 27.20
CA GLY A 163 -3.71 3.28 26.29
C GLY A 163 -4.58 4.00 25.25
N SER A 164 -3.95 4.90 24.48
CA SER A 164 -4.64 5.56 23.38
C SER A 164 -4.86 4.60 22.21
N TYR A 165 -6.05 4.63 21.62
CA TYR A 165 -6.38 3.92 20.39
C TYR A 165 -7.30 4.77 19.52
N GLY A 166 -7.19 4.59 18.21
CA GLY A 166 -8.03 5.30 17.24
C GLY A 166 -9.19 4.48 16.73
N ILE A 167 -9.08 3.15 16.74
CA ILE A 167 -10.15 2.22 16.34
C ILE A 167 -10.27 1.11 17.38
N TRP A 168 -11.50 0.70 17.65
CA TRP A 168 -11.83 -0.46 18.47
C TRP A 168 -12.71 -1.43 17.67
N GLN A 169 -12.20 -2.64 17.42
CA GLN A 169 -12.98 -3.76 16.93
C GLN A 169 -13.69 -4.42 18.11
N HIS A 170 -15.01 -4.32 18.14
CA HIS A 170 -15.82 -4.65 19.31
C HIS A 170 -16.66 -5.93 19.14
N SER A 171 -16.66 -6.51 17.94
CA SER A 171 -17.34 -7.78 17.63
C SER A 171 -16.75 -8.40 16.38
N SER A 172 -16.75 -9.73 16.30
CA SER A 172 -16.49 -10.51 15.09
C SER A 172 -17.70 -11.29 14.56
N THR A 173 -18.87 -11.05 15.17
CA THR A 173 -20.12 -11.77 14.87
C THR A 173 -21.26 -10.81 14.52
N GLY A 174 -20.91 -9.61 14.04
CA GLY A 174 -21.87 -8.62 13.58
C GLY A 174 -22.65 -9.09 12.35
N SER A 175 -23.83 -8.51 12.15
CA SER A 175 -24.61 -8.66 10.92
C SER A 175 -24.81 -7.27 10.31
N VAL A 176 -24.33 -7.09 9.09
CA VAL A 176 -24.35 -5.80 8.37
C VAL A 176 -25.04 -5.99 7.03
N PRO A 177 -26.09 -5.20 6.71
CA PRO A 177 -26.73 -5.25 5.40
C PRO A 177 -25.70 -5.12 4.27
N GLY A 178 -25.73 -6.06 3.33
CA GLY A 178 -24.81 -6.13 2.20
C GLY A 178 -23.56 -6.98 2.43
N VAL A 179 -23.29 -7.43 3.65
CA VAL A 179 -22.19 -8.34 3.97
C VAL A 179 -22.73 -9.76 4.19
N ASN A 180 -22.10 -10.76 3.56
CA ASN A 180 -22.47 -12.15 3.76
C ASN A 180 -21.85 -12.71 5.05
N GLY A 181 -22.65 -13.41 5.84
CA GLY A 181 -22.18 -14.07 7.07
C GLY A 181 -21.84 -13.08 8.19
N SER A 182 -20.92 -13.50 9.06
CA SER A 182 -20.42 -12.67 10.14
C SER A 182 -19.53 -11.54 9.61
N CYS A 183 -19.66 -10.37 10.23
CA CYS A 183 -18.85 -9.20 9.95
C CYS A 183 -18.21 -8.69 11.23
N ASP A 184 -16.93 -8.34 11.15
CA ASP A 184 -16.25 -7.61 12.19
C ASP A 184 -16.79 -6.17 12.25
N LEU A 185 -16.96 -5.63 13.47
CA LEU A 185 -17.57 -4.32 13.71
C LEU A 185 -16.60 -3.41 14.46
N ASP A 186 -16.46 -2.19 13.94
CA ASP A 186 -15.51 -1.21 14.44
C ASP A 186 -16.14 0.12 14.84
N TYR A 187 -15.53 0.73 15.85
CA TYR A 187 -15.69 2.15 16.14
C TYR A 187 -14.37 2.87 15.95
N ALA A 188 -14.36 3.90 15.10
CA ALA A 188 -13.26 4.86 15.07
C ALA A 188 -13.57 6.12 15.87
N PHE A 189 -12.57 6.57 16.62
CA PHE A 189 -12.60 7.74 17.51
C PHE A 189 -11.78 8.91 16.98
N ILE A 190 -10.87 8.64 16.04
CA ILE A 190 -10.05 9.63 15.33
C ILE A 190 -10.60 9.82 13.92
N ASP A 191 -10.71 11.08 13.49
CA ASP A 191 -11.00 11.41 12.08
C ASP A 191 -9.71 11.28 11.25
N TYR A 192 -9.35 10.02 10.95
CA TYR A 192 -8.14 9.73 10.18
C TYR A 192 -8.16 10.33 8.79
N ALA A 193 -9.34 10.45 8.16
CA ALA A 193 -9.46 11.10 6.86
C ALA A 193 -9.00 12.56 6.94
N ALA A 194 -9.40 13.28 7.98
CA ALA A 194 -8.92 14.64 8.22
C ALA A 194 -7.43 14.70 8.57
N VAL A 195 -6.93 13.78 9.39
CA VAL A 195 -5.49 13.72 9.77
C VAL A 195 -4.62 13.46 8.55
N ILE A 196 -4.92 12.40 7.80
CA ILE A 196 -4.14 11.97 6.63
C ILE A 196 -4.20 13.04 5.53
N ASN A 197 -5.36 13.66 5.30
CA ASN A 197 -5.48 14.72 4.30
C ASN A 197 -4.84 16.06 4.74
N LYS A 198 -4.64 16.30 6.03
CA LYS A 198 -3.87 17.45 6.55
C LYS A 198 -2.35 17.20 6.51
N GLU A 199 -1.92 15.98 6.77
CA GLU A 199 -0.50 15.59 6.76
C GLU A 199 0.02 15.27 5.35
N ARG A 200 -0.85 15.02 4.38
CA ARG A 200 -0.50 15.14 2.97
C ARG A 200 -0.25 16.61 2.67
N PRO A 201 0.99 17.03 2.35
CA PRO A 201 1.16 18.34 1.76
C PRO A 201 0.31 18.34 0.48
N VAL A 202 -0.40 19.44 0.24
CA VAL A 202 -1.22 19.72 -0.95
C VAL A 202 -0.38 19.74 -2.26
N THR A 203 0.83 19.18 -2.27
CA THR A 203 1.84 19.34 -3.32
C THR A 203 2.60 18.07 -3.71
N ARG A 204 2.23 16.86 -3.26
CA ARG A 204 2.76 15.63 -3.88
C ARG A 204 1.93 15.27 -5.11
N LYS A 205 2.52 15.50 -6.28
CA LYS A 205 1.91 15.22 -7.58
C LYS A 205 1.77 13.71 -7.80
N SER A 206 0.68 13.29 -8.41
CA SER A 206 0.43 11.90 -8.82
C SER A 206 1.45 11.44 -9.86
N SER A 207 1.57 10.12 -10.06
CA SER A 207 2.43 9.57 -11.12
C SER A 207 2.02 10.04 -12.52
N ASP A 208 0.73 10.33 -12.74
CA ASP A 208 0.21 10.82 -14.02
C ASP A 208 0.58 12.31 -14.22
N GLU A 209 0.47 13.14 -13.18
CA GLU A 209 0.94 14.52 -13.21
C GLU A 209 2.45 14.60 -13.42
N LEU A 210 3.22 13.79 -12.69
CA LEU A 210 4.67 13.71 -12.85
C LEU A 210 5.06 13.19 -14.23
N ALA A 211 4.32 12.22 -14.78
CA ALA A 211 4.57 11.74 -16.14
C ALA A 211 4.35 12.85 -17.18
N ASN A 212 3.29 13.65 -17.04
CA ASN A 212 3.06 14.82 -17.89
C ASN A 212 4.17 15.87 -17.75
N GLU A 213 4.66 16.13 -16.54
CA GLU A 213 5.78 17.04 -16.31
C GLU A 213 7.10 16.52 -16.86
N VAL A 214 7.32 15.21 -16.78
CA VAL A 214 8.45 14.53 -17.41
C VAL A 214 8.39 14.71 -18.93
N LEU A 215 7.20 14.54 -19.52
CA LEU A 215 6.97 14.76 -20.95
C LEU A 215 7.14 16.22 -21.35
N ALA A 216 6.81 17.15 -20.45
CA ALA A 216 7.07 18.58 -20.58
C ALA A 216 8.54 18.96 -20.32
N GLY A 217 9.42 18.00 -20.04
CA GLY A 217 10.86 18.20 -19.87
C GLY A 217 11.29 18.74 -18.50
N GLN A 218 10.38 18.85 -17.54
CA GLN A 218 10.63 19.50 -16.25
C GLN A 218 11.57 18.68 -15.34
N TRP A 219 11.68 17.38 -15.60
CA TRP A 219 12.42 16.41 -14.77
C TRP A 219 13.70 15.88 -15.44
N GLY A 220 14.19 16.50 -16.51
CA GLY A 220 15.40 16.03 -17.18
C GLY A 220 15.23 14.68 -17.92
N ASN A 221 16.34 14.01 -18.22
CA ASN A 221 16.36 12.79 -19.03
C ASN A 221 17.29 11.70 -18.46
N GLY A 222 17.03 10.43 -18.80
CA GLY A 222 17.86 9.29 -18.38
C GLY A 222 18.12 9.24 -16.88
N ALA A 223 19.41 9.16 -16.51
CA ALA A 223 19.86 9.10 -15.12
C ALA A 223 19.51 10.37 -14.31
N ASP A 224 19.53 11.56 -14.91
CA ASP A 224 19.19 12.82 -14.23
C ASP A 224 17.72 12.80 -13.77
N ARG A 225 16.82 12.30 -14.62
CA ARG A 225 15.40 12.14 -14.26
C ARG A 225 15.20 11.19 -13.10
N GLN A 226 15.85 10.04 -13.16
CA GLN A 226 15.78 9.06 -12.08
C GLN A 226 16.25 9.66 -10.76
N GLN A 227 17.39 10.36 -10.77
CA GLN A 227 17.93 11.02 -9.58
C GLN A 227 16.98 12.09 -9.04
N ARG A 228 16.46 12.97 -9.88
CA ARG A 228 15.60 14.09 -9.47
C ARG A 228 14.24 13.61 -8.92
N LEU A 229 13.59 12.65 -9.57
CA LEU A 229 12.33 12.09 -9.08
C LEU A 229 12.54 11.34 -7.76
N THR A 230 13.59 10.52 -7.66
CA THR A 230 13.90 9.79 -6.42
C THR A 230 14.27 10.74 -5.27
N ALA A 231 15.06 11.79 -5.54
CA ALA A 231 15.42 12.80 -4.54
C ALA A 231 14.20 13.62 -4.06
N ALA A 232 13.21 13.82 -4.94
CA ALA A 232 11.92 14.40 -4.57
C ALA A 232 10.97 13.40 -3.86
N GLY A 233 11.45 12.17 -3.62
CA GLY A 233 10.73 11.10 -2.94
C GLY A 233 9.62 10.46 -3.79
N TYR A 234 9.72 10.54 -5.11
CA TYR A 234 8.82 9.89 -6.04
C TYR A 234 9.39 8.55 -6.55
N ASN A 235 8.51 7.58 -6.79
CA ASN A 235 8.89 6.28 -7.34
C ASN A 235 9.16 6.40 -8.85
N TYR A 236 10.44 6.51 -9.21
CA TYR A 236 10.87 6.63 -10.61
C TYR A 236 10.33 5.52 -11.53
N PRO A 237 10.42 4.21 -11.17
CA PRO A 237 9.84 3.15 -12.00
C PRO A 237 8.37 3.38 -12.37
N ILE A 238 7.53 3.76 -11.40
CA ILE A 238 6.09 4.00 -11.62
C ILE A 238 5.88 5.21 -12.54
N VAL A 239 6.57 6.33 -12.29
CA VAL A 239 6.47 7.52 -13.15
C VAL A 239 6.95 7.20 -14.57
N GLN A 240 8.04 6.46 -14.71
CA GLN A 240 8.61 6.10 -16.00
C GLN A 240 7.71 5.11 -16.78
N GLU A 241 7.01 4.21 -16.08
CA GLU A 241 5.99 3.37 -16.70
C GLU A 241 4.84 4.20 -17.25
N LYS A 242 4.34 5.19 -16.49
CA LYS A 242 3.30 6.12 -16.97
C LYS A 242 3.75 6.95 -18.16
N VAL A 243 4.99 7.45 -18.16
CA VAL A 243 5.59 8.12 -19.32
C VAL A 243 5.60 7.20 -20.54
N ASN A 244 5.94 5.92 -20.38
CA ASN A 244 5.96 4.95 -21.48
C ASN A 244 4.54 4.65 -22.00
N GLN A 245 3.56 4.53 -21.09
CA GLN A 245 2.14 4.35 -21.45
C GLN A 245 1.62 5.56 -22.25
N LEU A 246 1.86 6.78 -21.77
CA LEU A 246 1.41 8.02 -22.42
C LEU A 246 2.06 8.26 -23.79
N LEU A 247 3.32 7.85 -23.95
CA LEU A 247 4.03 7.92 -25.25
C LEU A 247 3.66 6.78 -26.20
N ASN A 248 2.80 5.84 -25.79
CA ASN A 248 2.56 4.58 -26.50
C ASN A 248 3.87 3.91 -26.94
N ARG A 249 4.85 3.92 -26.05
CA ARG A 249 6.25 3.66 -26.35
C ARG A 249 6.55 2.17 -26.27
N LYS A 250 7.22 1.63 -27.28
CA LYS A 250 7.64 0.23 -27.32
C LYS A 250 8.57 -0.11 -26.15
N SER A 251 8.44 -1.32 -25.60
CA SER A 251 9.27 -1.80 -24.49
C SER A 251 10.74 -1.98 -24.92
N VAL A 252 11.65 -2.02 -23.93
CA VAL A 252 13.08 -2.32 -24.14
C VAL A 252 13.25 -3.62 -24.95
N ASP A 253 12.45 -4.65 -24.67
CA ASP A 253 12.44 -5.92 -25.40
C ASP A 253 12.02 -5.76 -26.87
N GLN A 254 10.94 -5.01 -27.12
CA GLN A 254 10.46 -4.77 -28.47
C GLN A 254 11.49 -4.01 -29.30
N VAL A 255 12.12 -3.00 -28.70
CA VAL A 255 13.15 -2.20 -29.37
C VAL A 255 14.46 -2.98 -29.55
N ALA A 256 14.87 -3.80 -28.58
CA ALA A 256 16.03 -4.68 -28.73
C ALA A 256 15.86 -5.66 -29.91
N ARG A 257 14.67 -6.24 -30.06
CA ARG A 257 14.34 -7.09 -31.23
C ARG A 257 14.33 -6.31 -32.55
N GLU A 258 13.97 -5.03 -32.55
CA GLU A 258 14.12 -4.16 -33.73
C GLU A 258 15.57 -3.81 -34.03
N VAL A 259 16.39 -3.60 -33.01
CA VAL A 259 17.84 -3.38 -33.17
C VAL A 259 18.49 -4.61 -33.80
N ILE A 260 18.15 -5.82 -33.35
CA ILE A 260 18.63 -7.10 -33.92
C ILE A 260 18.21 -7.21 -35.39
N ARG A 261 16.98 -6.80 -35.73
CA ARG A 261 16.47 -6.77 -37.12
C ARG A 261 17.06 -5.64 -37.97
N GLY A 262 17.89 -4.78 -37.41
CA GLY A 262 18.56 -3.69 -38.14
C GLY A 262 17.72 -2.42 -38.33
N THR A 263 16.50 -2.34 -37.76
CA THR A 263 15.57 -1.20 -37.97
C THR A 263 16.08 0.13 -37.41
N TRP A 264 17.07 0.06 -36.51
CA TRP A 264 17.63 1.22 -35.81
C TRP A 264 19.00 1.65 -36.35
N GLY A 265 19.46 1.11 -37.48
CA GLY A 265 20.79 1.42 -38.02
C GLY A 265 21.95 0.77 -37.24
N ASN A 266 23.17 1.27 -37.43
CA ASN A 266 24.39 0.70 -36.86
C ASN A 266 25.27 1.77 -36.19
N GLY A 267 26.19 1.32 -35.34
CA GLY A 267 27.18 2.19 -34.67
C GLY A 267 26.59 3.45 -34.02
N SER A 268 27.16 4.60 -34.37
CA SER A 268 26.76 5.91 -33.86
C SER A 268 25.35 6.35 -34.30
N ASP A 269 24.90 5.96 -35.49
CA ASP A 269 23.54 6.27 -35.99
C ASP A 269 22.48 5.63 -35.09
N ARG A 270 22.67 4.36 -34.70
CA ARG A 270 21.78 3.67 -33.75
C ARG A 270 21.68 4.37 -32.41
N ILE A 271 22.84 4.73 -31.84
CA ILE A 271 22.91 5.42 -30.55
C ILE A 271 22.14 6.73 -30.63
N ASN A 272 22.33 7.51 -31.70
CA ASN A 272 21.66 8.79 -31.89
C ASN A 272 20.14 8.63 -32.09
N ARG A 273 19.69 7.64 -32.86
CA ARG A 273 18.26 7.35 -33.06
C ARG A 273 17.59 6.90 -31.76
N LEU A 274 18.21 6.00 -31.01
CA LEU A 274 17.69 5.53 -29.71
C LEU A 274 17.58 6.70 -28.73
N ARG A 275 18.61 7.53 -28.61
CA ARG A 275 18.57 8.74 -27.76
C ARG A 275 17.48 9.72 -28.20
N ARG A 276 17.36 10.00 -29.50
CA ARG A 276 16.33 10.91 -30.04
C ARG A 276 14.92 10.37 -29.78
N ALA A 277 14.74 9.07 -29.88
CA ALA A 277 13.49 8.43 -29.50
C ALA A 277 13.29 8.43 -27.98
N GLY A 278 14.33 8.64 -27.16
CA GLY A 278 14.32 8.71 -25.70
C GLY A 278 14.68 7.40 -24.97
N TYR A 279 15.28 6.43 -25.68
CA TYR A 279 15.73 5.16 -25.10
C TYR A 279 17.18 5.32 -24.62
N ASP A 280 17.53 4.61 -23.55
CA ASP A 280 18.92 4.45 -23.15
C ASP A 280 19.61 3.43 -24.09
N PRO A 281 20.56 3.85 -24.95
CA PRO A 281 21.25 2.93 -25.85
C PRO A 281 22.01 1.83 -25.12
N HIS A 282 22.51 2.10 -23.91
CA HIS A 282 23.26 1.11 -23.13
C HIS A 282 22.33 0.00 -22.63
N GLN A 283 21.19 0.36 -22.04
CA GLN A 283 20.17 -0.61 -21.62
C GLN A 283 19.66 -1.46 -22.80
N ILE A 284 19.40 -0.82 -23.95
CA ILE A 284 18.97 -1.54 -25.15
C ILE A 284 20.07 -2.49 -25.64
N GLN A 285 21.34 -2.05 -25.65
CA GLN A 285 22.45 -2.90 -26.07
C GLN A 285 22.70 -4.06 -25.11
N GLN A 286 22.57 -3.84 -23.80
CA GLN A 286 22.61 -4.93 -22.81
C GLN A 286 21.52 -5.96 -23.08
N ARG A 287 20.30 -5.51 -23.41
CA ARG A 287 19.21 -6.43 -23.74
C ARG A 287 19.42 -7.15 -25.07
N VAL A 288 19.95 -6.48 -26.09
CA VAL A 288 20.35 -7.11 -27.36
C VAL A 288 21.36 -8.24 -27.10
N ASN A 289 22.36 -8.00 -26.26
CA ASN A 289 23.37 -9.00 -25.91
C ASN A 289 22.79 -10.22 -25.15
N GLN A 290 21.65 -10.07 -24.47
CA GLN A 290 20.96 -11.18 -23.80
C GLN A 290 20.05 -11.99 -24.74
N LEU A 291 19.69 -11.42 -25.89
CA LEU A 291 18.77 -12.02 -26.87
C LEU A 291 19.50 -12.71 -28.04
N LEU A 292 20.82 -12.53 -28.13
CA LEU A 292 21.74 -13.19 -29.07
C LEU A 292 22.45 -14.33 -28.35
#